data_AF-A0A364N7G8-F1
#
_entry.id   AF-A0A364N7G8-F1
#
_cell.length_a   1.000
_cell.length_b   1.000
_cell.length_c   1.000
_cell.angle_alpha   90.00
_cell.angle_beta   90.00
_cell.angle_gamma   90.00
#
_symmetry.space_group_name_H-M   'P 1'
#
loop_
_entity.id
_entity.type
_entity.pdbx_description
1 polymer ?
#
loop_
_entity_poly.entity_id
_entity_poly.type
_entity_poly.pdbx_seq_one_letter_code
_entity_poly.pdbx_strand_id
1 'polypeptide(L)'
;MRVAALVSATCWASAVSAAFDLNRGGAVLKAPEGDSFSTVTGTFTVPNLSGPNRLSIWVGIGDALEQDNVLGGGIVYNSTLKSFAAYFPGPTTDTTSTVPVANGNSITVTVAVSDAGGTVTIENKTQNRRTTQMMAGPTGVDPSALTALAADWFVQAYQVIPGQLVATPNFGTISFTAVRATSKNGVNVPISGAGRYEIQGTSGQHVRQVDKMRFKASIQNITTFTKLTASLNSLGPLAWVKLSEEQDSIFETISVQSAANNVINLEVPLTSLNRALRSALNATSAHIRLTKKHNLPMLALTIVTTTSSNTYSAFPTATANNDHGFDAAFDNDFGGGNRETIVTQEIPVRVLAPDTVAHLHEPACREPDVHIMLPPLMQLKSISDRFTKLALADNKSSSATTTARTRLEVAANMHGCLKMSIRSDAMSISSVWTDLNNPELDPGHVAGGEDGIAEHPSTRMKQLGSADGRSDEGWAMVRIDGRDWGKVMSVGRLGGRVIACFCHEHALILYVYLPNDNGEDESVLTLWYRKRKGGPGHSSRPIPSHPVLGPFTIGTQKRE
;
A
#
# COMPACT_ATOMS: atom_id res chain seq x y z
N MET A 1 -29.14 -39.45 9.79
CA MET A 1 -28.66 -39.18 8.41
C MET A 1 -27.19 -38.80 8.50
N ARG A 2 -26.38 -39.22 7.52
CA ARG A 2 -24.93 -39.42 7.60
C ARG A 2 -24.14 -38.18 8.06
N VAL A 3 -23.27 -38.41 9.04
CA VAL A 3 -22.18 -37.53 9.48
C VAL A 3 -21.09 -37.55 8.41
N ALA A 4 -20.73 -36.38 7.87
CA ALA A 4 -19.51 -36.18 7.10
C ALA A 4 -18.61 -35.21 7.87
N ALA A 5 -17.58 -35.77 8.49
CA ALA A 5 -16.47 -35.01 9.06
C ALA A 5 -15.66 -34.42 7.91
N LEU A 6 -15.51 -33.10 7.86
CA LEU A 6 -14.55 -32.43 7.00
C LEU A 6 -13.46 -31.84 7.90
N VAL A 7 -12.33 -32.54 7.91
CA VAL A 7 -11.08 -32.15 8.53
C VAL A 7 -10.59 -30.88 7.85
N SER A 8 -10.56 -29.77 8.59
CA SER A 8 -9.92 -28.53 8.18
C SER A 8 -8.40 -28.70 8.23
N ALA A 9 -7.81 -29.05 7.09
CA ALA A 9 -6.37 -28.99 6.88
C ALA A 9 -5.92 -27.52 6.93
N THR A 10 -5.18 -27.18 7.98
CA THR A 10 -4.52 -25.88 8.14
C THR A 10 -3.38 -25.79 7.13
N CYS A 11 -3.64 -25.24 5.94
CA CYS A 11 -2.60 -24.89 4.99
C CYS A 11 -1.88 -23.63 5.46
N TRP A 12 -0.80 -23.80 6.23
CA TRP A 12 0.21 -22.78 6.40
C TRP A 12 0.98 -22.65 5.08
N ALA A 13 0.58 -21.69 4.25
CA ALA A 13 1.39 -21.28 3.10
C ALA A 13 2.58 -20.46 3.62
N SER A 14 3.71 -21.11 3.83
CA SER A 14 4.99 -20.45 4.08
C SER A 14 5.35 -19.61 2.85
N ALA A 15 5.17 -18.30 2.92
CA ALA A 15 5.68 -17.38 1.91
C ALA A 15 7.22 -17.39 1.99
N VAL A 16 7.88 -17.99 1.01
CA VAL A 16 9.34 -17.95 0.91
C VAL A 16 9.75 -16.54 0.48
N SER A 17 10.42 -15.83 1.38
CA SER A 17 11.02 -14.51 1.11
C SER A 17 12.05 -14.62 -0.02
N ALA A 18 12.08 -13.64 -0.91
CA ALA A 18 13.07 -13.61 -1.97
C ALA A 18 14.47 -13.38 -1.39
N ALA A 19 15.41 -14.26 -1.72
CA ALA A 19 16.82 -14.05 -1.42
C ALA A 19 17.47 -13.26 -2.58
N PHE A 20 18.45 -12.42 -2.27
CA PHE A 20 19.08 -11.53 -3.24
C PHE A 20 20.39 -12.12 -3.71
N ASP A 21 20.59 -12.18 -5.03
CA ASP A 21 21.88 -12.53 -5.64
C ASP A 21 22.31 -11.38 -6.55
N LEU A 22 23.55 -10.95 -6.38
CA LEU A 22 24.16 -9.92 -7.22
C LEU A 22 24.12 -10.44 -8.65
N ASN A 23 23.47 -9.73 -9.57
CA ASN A 23 23.39 -10.03 -11.00
C ASN A 23 22.49 -11.19 -11.49
N ARG A 24 21.80 -11.95 -10.61
CA ARG A 24 20.90 -13.07 -11.01
C ARG A 24 19.46 -12.86 -10.55
N GLY A 25 18.50 -13.27 -11.36
CA GLY A 25 17.08 -13.29 -10.99
C GLY A 25 16.39 -14.53 -11.55
N GLY A 26 15.47 -15.11 -10.81
CA GLY A 26 14.95 -16.44 -11.12
C GLY A 26 14.34 -17.14 -9.92
N ALA A 27 14.47 -18.47 -9.90
CA ALA A 27 14.02 -19.31 -8.80
C ALA A 27 15.11 -20.34 -8.45
N VAL A 28 15.27 -20.60 -7.16
CA VAL A 28 16.16 -21.63 -6.61
C VAL A 28 15.34 -22.53 -5.70
N LEU A 29 15.43 -23.83 -5.92
CA LEU A 29 14.81 -24.83 -5.08
C LEU A 29 15.89 -25.52 -4.24
N LYS A 30 15.71 -25.51 -2.92
CA LYS A 30 16.60 -26.24 -2.00
C LYS A 30 16.24 -27.72 -1.99
N ALA A 31 17.26 -28.57 -1.97
CA ALA A 31 17.06 -30.01 -1.86
C ALA A 31 16.49 -30.41 -0.49
N PRO A 32 15.70 -31.49 -0.40
CA PRO A 32 15.21 -32.02 0.87
C PRO A 32 16.36 -32.37 1.83
N GLU A 33 16.11 -32.32 3.13
CA GLU A 33 17.13 -32.65 4.13
C GLU A 33 17.63 -34.09 3.96
N GLY A 34 18.94 -34.24 3.75
CA GLY A 34 19.58 -35.55 3.53
C GLY A 34 19.46 -36.13 2.12
N ASP A 35 18.89 -35.41 1.15
CA ASP A 35 18.77 -35.86 -0.25
C ASP A 35 19.22 -34.76 -1.21
N SER A 36 20.09 -35.09 -2.16
CA SER A 36 20.61 -34.15 -3.16
C SER A 36 19.86 -34.28 -4.48
N PHE A 37 19.88 -33.26 -5.33
CA PHE A 37 19.31 -33.35 -6.67
C PHE A 37 20.13 -34.28 -7.57
N SER A 38 19.43 -35.12 -8.33
CA SER A 38 20.01 -35.93 -9.41
C SER A 38 19.81 -35.27 -10.76
N THR A 39 18.64 -34.68 -10.99
CA THR A 39 18.33 -34.01 -12.27
C THR A 39 17.49 -32.75 -12.07
N VAL A 40 17.66 -31.79 -12.97
CA VAL A 40 16.81 -30.60 -13.09
C VAL A 40 16.51 -30.36 -14.56
N THR A 41 15.32 -29.84 -14.85
CA THR A 41 14.92 -29.45 -16.20
C THR A 41 14.10 -28.18 -16.20
N GLY A 42 14.19 -27.42 -17.29
CA GLY A 42 13.37 -26.25 -17.54
C GLY A 42 13.32 -25.90 -19.02
N THR A 43 12.16 -25.44 -19.47
CA THR A 43 11.92 -24.98 -20.84
C THR A 43 11.58 -23.50 -20.83
N PHE A 44 12.23 -22.70 -21.67
CA PHE A 44 11.92 -21.27 -21.83
C PHE A 44 11.88 -20.90 -23.31
N THR A 45 11.16 -19.83 -23.63
CA THR A 45 11.17 -19.22 -24.97
C THR A 45 12.20 -18.10 -24.99
N VAL A 46 13.09 -18.11 -25.98
CA VAL A 46 14.11 -17.06 -26.15
C VAL A 46 13.39 -15.72 -26.40
N PRO A 47 13.56 -14.71 -25.54
CA PRO A 47 12.91 -13.42 -25.72
C PRO A 47 13.51 -12.65 -26.91
N ASN A 48 12.86 -11.56 -27.33
CA ASN A 48 13.35 -10.75 -28.44
C ASN A 48 14.55 -9.86 -28.01
N LEU A 49 15.72 -10.48 -27.83
CA LEU A 49 16.92 -9.81 -27.35
C LEU A 49 17.55 -8.95 -28.45
N SER A 50 17.92 -7.73 -28.08
CA SER A 50 18.60 -6.75 -28.94
C SER A 50 19.47 -5.79 -28.10
N GLY A 51 20.43 -5.14 -28.75
CA GLY A 51 21.32 -4.15 -28.12
C GLY A 51 22.64 -4.71 -27.59
N PRO A 52 23.47 -3.86 -26.97
CA PRO A 52 24.85 -4.21 -26.58
C PRO A 52 24.95 -4.91 -25.21
N ASN A 53 23.85 -4.95 -24.45
CA ASN A 53 23.84 -5.45 -23.08
C ASN A 53 23.84 -6.98 -23.06
N ARG A 54 24.62 -7.57 -22.15
CA ARG A 54 24.78 -9.02 -22.04
C ARG A 54 23.73 -9.64 -21.13
N LEU A 55 23.27 -10.84 -21.48
CA LEU A 55 22.32 -11.62 -20.69
C LEU A 55 22.63 -13.10 -20.84
N SER A 56 22.35 -13.90 -19.83
CA SER A 56 22.25 -15.36 -19.95
C SER A 56 20.94 -15.84 -19.35
N ILE A 57 20.39 -16.90 -19.93
CA ILE A 57 19.24 -17.62 -19.40
C ILE A 57 19.68 -19.08 -19.28
N TRP A 58 19.64 -19.64 -18.08
CA TRP A 58 20.21 -20.95 -17.81
C TRP A 58 19.45 -21.73 -16.74
N VAL A 59 19.63 -23.04 -16.78
CA VAL A 59 19.12 -24.01 -15.81
C VAL A 59 20.31 -24.81 -15.29
N GLY A 60 20.39 -25.03 -13.98
CA GLY A 60 21.56 -25.66 -13.36
C GLY A 60 21.29 -26.31 -12.02
N ILE A 61 22.29 -27.05 -11.55
CA ILE A 61 22.36 -27.58 -10.19
C ILE A 61 23.64 -27.05 -9.54
N GLY A 62 23.46 -26.35 -8.43
CA GLY A 62 24.52 -25.87 -7.56
C GLY A 62 24.84 -26.85 -6.43
N ASP A 63 26.07 -26.81 -5.94
CA ASP A 63 26.50 -27.48 -4.71
C ASP A 63 25.66 -27.03 -3.50
N ALA A 64 25.59 -25.72 -3.26
CA ALA A 64 24.80 -25.13 -2.18
C ALA A 64 24.00 -23.91 -2.67
N LEU A 65 23.32 -23.22 -1.74
CA LEU A 65 22.60 -21.99 -2.07
C LEU A 65 23.56 -20.83 -2.43
N GLU A 66 24.80 -20.93 -1.96
CA GLU A 66 25.91 -20.01 -2.28
C GLU A 66 26.40 -20.17 -3.73
N GLN A 67 26.09 -21.30 -4.38
CA GLN A 67 26.38 -21.57 -5.80
C GLN A 67 27.86 -21.38 -6.17
N ASP A 68 28.76 -21.86 -5.31
CA ASP A 68 30.20 -21.84 -5.55
C ASP A 68 30.56 -22.76 -6.72
N ASN A 69 29.87 -23.90 -6.85
CA ASN A 69 30.03 -24.84 -7.95
C ASN A 69 28.70 -25.13 -8.63
N VAL A 70 28.56 -24.79 -9.91
CA VAL A 70 27.28 -24.92 -10.64
C VAL A 70 27.45 -25.66 -11.95
N LEU A 71 26.78 -26.79 -12.08
CA LEU A 71 26.64 -27.50 -13.35
C LEU A 71 25.38 -26.99 -14.07
N GLY A 72 25.52 -26.42 -15.26
CA GLY A 72 24.39 -25.78 -15.93
C GLY A 72 24.56 -25.58 -17.43
N GLY A 73 23.46 -25.23 -18.09
CA GLY A 73 23.45 -24.88 -19.50
C GLY A 73 22.32 -23.95 -19.87
N GLY A 74 22.40 -23.40 -21.07
CA GLY A 74 21.37 -22.49 -21.56
C GLY A 74 21.85 -21.64 -22.72
N ILE A 75 21.46 -20.37 -22.71
CA ILE A 75 21.84 -19.41 -23.75
C ILE A 75 22.56 -18.21 -23.16
N VAL A 76 23.41 -17.60 -23.97
CA VAL A 76 24.04 -16.32 -23.70
C VAL A 76 23.79 -15.38 -24.87
N TYR A 77 23.51 -14.12 -24.54
CA TYR A 77 23.38 -13.02 -25.46
C TYR A 77 24.51 -12.02 -25.24
N ASN A 78 25.27 -11.75 -26.29
CA ASN A 78 26.30 -10.71 -26.33
C ASN A 78 26.32 -10.13 -27.74
N SER A 79 25.31 -9.30 -28.07
CA SER A 79 24.95 -8.86 -29.43
C SER A 79 24.50 -9.99 -30.37
N THR A 80 24.97 -11.22 -30.16
CA THR A 80 24.52 -12.45 -30.81
C THR A 80 24.08 -13.48 -29.77
N LEU A 81 23.20 -14.40 -30.18
CA LEU A 81 22.74 -15.51 -29.36
C LEU A 81 23.63 -16.73 -29.56
N LYS A 82 23.99 -17.37 -28.44
CA LYS A 82 24.74 -18.62 -28.40
C LYS A 82 24.15 -19.57 -27.38
N SER A 83 24.30 -20.88 -27.61
CA SER A 83 23.97 -21.91 -26.62
C SER A 83 25.25 -22.43 -25.95
N PHE A 84 25.17 -22.81 -24.68
CA PHE A 84 26.33 -23.27 -23.93
C PHE A 84 26.01 -24.31 -22.85
N ALA A 85 27.02 -25.10 -22.49
CA ALA A 85 27.06 -25.93 -21.29
C ALA A 85 28.32 -25.60 -20.47
N ALA A 86 28.25 -25.61 -19.15
CA ALA A 86 29.36 -25.29 -18.26
C ALA A 86 29.26 -26.02 -16.91
N TYR A 87 30.41 -26.24 -16.27
CA TYR A 87 30.50 -26.54 -14.85
C TYR A 87 31.38 -25.44 -14.23
N PHE A 88 30.74 -24.47 -13.57
CA PHE A 88 31.41 -23.36 -12.92
C PHE A 88 32.01 -23.80 -11.57
N PRO A 89 33.20 -23.30 -11.18
CA PRO A 89 34.15 -22.52 -11.97
C PRO A 89 34.93 -23.43 -12.94
N GLY A 90 34.72 -23.25 -14.24
CA GLY A 90 35.32 -24.09 -15.26
C GLY A 90 35.03 -23.54 -16.66
N PRO A 91 35.65 -24.12 -17.70
CA PRO A 91 35.47 -23.63 -19.06
C PRO A 91 34.03 -23.86 -19.54
N THR A 92 33.52 -22.89 -20.29
CA THR A 92 32.23 -22.99 -20.99
C THR A 92 32.41 -23.67 -22.34
N THR A 93 31.59 -24.67 -22.63
CA THR A 93 31.51 -25.32 -23.94
C THR A 93 30.46 -24.62 -24.81
N ASP A 94 30.87 -24.04 -25.94
CA ASP A 94 29.95 -23.44 -26.93
C ASP A 94 29.27 -24.56 -27.73
N THR A 95 27.94 -24.63 -27.65
CA THR A 95 27.13 -25.66 -28.32
C THR A 95 26.39 -25.14 -29.55
N THR A 96 26.63 -23.88 -29.95
CA THR A 96 25.83 -23.15 -30.94
C THR A 96 25.84 -23.81 -32.31
N SER A 97 26.94 -24.46 -32.70
CA SER A 97 27.03 -25.19 -33.98
C SER A 97 26.08 -26.38 -34.06
N THR A 98 25.80 -27.02 -32.93
CA THR A 98 24.94 -28.21 -32.85
C THR A 98 23.51 -27.85 -32.49
N VAL A 99 23.34 -26.84 -31.63
CA VAL A 99 22.05 -26.29 -31.21
C VAL A 99 22.07 -24.78 -31.45
N PRO A 100 21.78 -24.33 -32.68
CA PRO A 100 21.61 -22.93 -32.99
C PRO A 100 20.43 -22.34 -32.20
N VAL A 101 20.49 -21.05 -31.89
CA VAL A 101 19.47 -20.37 -31.09
C VAL A 101 19.13 -19.01 -31.69
N ALA A 102 17.84 -18.70 -31.73
CA ALA A 102 17.31 -17.42 -32.22
C ALA A 102 16.14 -16.95 -31.35
N ASN A 103 15.81 -15.65 -31.43
CA ASN A 103 14.64 -15.07 -30.76
C ASN A 103 13.37 -15.87 -31.11
N GLY A 104 12.54 -16.15 -30.13
CA GLY A 104 11.31 -16.94 -30.26
C GLY A 104 11.49 -18.46 -30.24
N ASN A 105 12.73 -18.98 -30.22
CA ASN A 105 12.95 -20.44 -30.12
C ASN A 105 12.58 -20.96 -28.72
N SER A 106 12.07 -22.19 -28.64
CA SER A 106 11.81 -22.87 -27.38
C SER A 106 13.00 -23.77 -27.02
N ILE A 107 13.67 -23.43 -25.92
CA ILE A 107 14.88 -24.12 -25.44
C ILE A 107 14.55 -24.91 -24.19
N THR A 108 14.90 -26.20 -24.18
CA THR A 108 14.85 -27.06 -23.00
C THR A 108 16.25 -27.39 -22.57
N VAL A 109 16.52 -27.20 -21.29
CA VAL A 109 17.78 -27.59 -20.66
C VAL A 109 17.48 -28.65 -19.62
N THR A 110 18.25 -29.74 -19.65
CA THR A 110 18.19 -30.81 -18.66
C THR A 110 19.60 -31.08 -18.15
N VAL A 111 19.80 -30.98 -16.84
CA VAL A 111 21.07 -31.23 -16.18
C VAL A 111 20.93 -32.48 -15.33
N ALA A 112 21.91 -33.38 -15.40
CA ALA A 112 21.98 -34.58 -14.58
C ALA A 112 23.36 -34.69 -13.92
N VAL A 113 23.40 -34.79 -12.59
CA VAL A 113 24.63 -34.81 -11.80
C VAL A 113 25.18 -36.23 -11.67
N SER A 114 26.50 -36.37 -11.64
CA SER A 114 27.22 -37.58 -11.28
C SER A 114 28.32 -37.28 -10.24
N ASP A 115 28.91 -38.32 -9.64
CA ASP A 115 29.81 -38.16 -8.48
C ASP A 115 31.03 -37.24 -8.70
N ALA A 116 31.48 -37.07 -9.95
CA ALA A 116 32.63 -36.22 -10.29
C ALA A 116 32.35 -35.29 -11.49
N GLY A 117 31.08 -34.97 -11.74
CA GLY A 117 30.68 -34.23 -12.94
C GLY A 117 29.19 -34.24 -13.19
N GLY A 118 28.84 -34.29 -14.46
CA GLY A 118 27.48 -34.56 -14.89
C GLY A 118 27.30 -34.36 -16.38
N THR A 119 26.05 -34.36 -16.81
CA THR A 119 25.67 -34.11 -18.20
C THR A 119 24.72 -32.93 -18.29
N VAL A 120 24.91 -32.11 -19.32
CA VAL A 120 24.06 -30.98 -19.66
C VAL A 120 23.51 -31.23 -21.05
N THR A 121 22.21 -31.46 -21.11
CA THR A 121 21.46 -31.58 -22.36
C THR A 121 20.82 -30.25 -22.71
N ILE A 122 21.03 -29.79 -23.94
CA ILE A 122 20.38 -28.59 -24.48
C ILE A 122 19.63 -29.00 -25.74
N GLU A 123 18.35 -28.65 -25.78
CA GLU A 123 17.46 -28.96 -26.89
C GLU A 123 16.75 -27.69 -27.37
N ASN A 124 16.92 -27.35 -28.64
CA ASN A 124 16.06 -26.38 -29.31
C ASN A 124 14.87 -27.13 -29.92
N LYS A 125 13.73 -27.09 -29.24
CA LYS A 125 12.49 -27.76 -29.65
C LYS A 125 11.91 -27.18 -30.92
N THR A 126 12.12 -25.89 -31.19
CA THR A 126 11.64 -25.23 -32.41
C THR A 126 12.38 -25.72 -33.65
N GLN A 127 13.67 -26.04 -33.51
CA GLN A 127 14.52 -26.49 -34.61
C GLN A 127 14.77 -28.01 -34.61
N ASN A 128 14.25 -28.73 -33.62
CA ASN A 128 14.44 -30.16 -33.41
C ASN A 128 15.94 -30.56 -33.38
N ARG A 129 16.74 -29.74 -32.71
CA ARG A 129 18.19 -29.92 -32.54
C ARG A 129 18.51 -30.13 -31.07
N ARG A 130 19.35 -31.11 -30.75
CA ARG A 130 19.72 -31.47 -29.39
C ARG A 130 21.20 -31.81 -29.31
N THR A 131 21.82 -31.49 -28.19
CA THR A 131 23.16 -31.96 -27.82
C THR A 131 23.20 -32.33 -26.35
N THR A 132 24.09 -33.26 -25.99
CA THR A 132 24.38 -33.62 -24.59
C THR A 132 25.87 -33.50 -24.38
N GLN A 133 26.27 -32.65 -23.44
CA GLN A 133 27.66 -32.40 -23.09
C GLN A 133 27.97 -33.07 -21.75
N MET A 134 29.09 -33.78 -21.70
CA MET A 134 29.60 -34.34 -20.46
C MET A 134 30.59 -33.35 -19.86
N MET A 135 30.35 -32.94 -18.62
CA MET A 135 31.14 -31.93 -17.93
C MET A 135 31.81 -32.56 -16.72
N ALA A 136 33.13 -32.46 -16.64
CA ALA A 136 33.86 -32.84 -15.43
C ALA A 136 33.72 -31.74 -14.37
N GLY A 137 33.80 -32.13 -13.10
CA GLY A 137 33.84 -31.18 -11.99
C GLY A 137 35.04 -30.22 -12.08
N PRO A 138 34.96 -29.03 -11.45
CA PRO A 138 36.04 -28.06 -11.41
C PRO A 138 37.37 -28.65 -10.90
N THR A 139 38.49 -28.30 -11.55
CA THR A 139 39.82 -28.78 -11.14
C THR A 139 40.21 -28.24 -9.77
N GLY A 140 40.62 -29.12 -8.86
CA GLY A 140 41.05 -28.73 -7.50
C GLY A 140 39.93 -28.64 -6.47
N VAL A 141 38.68 -28.96 -6.85
CA VAL A 141 37.56 -29.10 -5.93
C VAL A 141 37.41 -30.59 -5.55
N ASP A 142 37.29 -30.87 -4.26
CA ASP A 142 37.01 -32.23 -3.77
C ASP A 142 35.61 -32.66 -4.28
N PRO A 143 35.47 -33.83 -4.95
CA PRO A 143 34.17 -34.35 -5.35
C PRO A 143 33.13 -34.37 -4.23
N SER A 144 33.53 -34.52 -2.96
CA SER A 144 32.58 -34.46 -1.83
C SER A 144 31.94 -33.09 -1.61
N ALA A 145 32.54 -32.02 -2.14
CA ALA A 145 31.99 -30.66 -2.08
C ALA A 145 30.91 -30.41 -3.15
N LEU A 146 30.78 -31.27 -4.16
CA LEU A 146 29.79 -31.17 -5.24
C LEU A 146 28.44 -31.76 -4.81
N THR A 147 27.85 -31.16 -3.77
CA THR A 147 26.74 -31.74 -2.99
C THR A 147 25.36 -31.68 -3.68
N ALA A 148 25.21 -30.92 -4.75
CA ALA A 148 23.98 -30.81 -5.56
C ALA A 148 22.71 -30.45 -4.75
N LEU A 149 22.79 -29.47 -3.85
CA LEU A 149 21.71 -29.09 -2.94
C LEU A 149 20.82 -27.94 -3.45
N ALA A 150 21.14 -27.33 -4.58
CA ALA A 150 20.35 -26.23 -5.17
C ALA A 150 19.99 -26.53 -6.63
N ALA A 151 18.71 -26.41 -6.98
CA ALA A 151 18.24 -26.50 -8.37
C ALA A 151 17.78 -25.11 -8.85
N ASP A 152 18.27 -24.70 -10.01
CA ASP A 152 18.33 -23.29 -10.40
C ASP A 152 17.68 -23.03 -11.76
N TRP A 153 16.88 -21.96 -11.84
CA TRP A 153 16.36 -21.40 -13.09
C TRP A 153 16.57 -19.90 -13.10
N PHE A 154 17.59 -19.44 -13.84
CA PHE A 154 18.02 -18.04 -13.77
C PHE A 154 18.01 -17.32 -15.10
N VAL A 155 17.79 -16.02 -14.97
CA VAL A 155 18.18 -14.98 -15.89
C VAL A 155 19.30 -14.20 -15.22
N GLN A 156 20.48 -14.22 -15.83
CA GLN A 156 21.68 -13.62 -15.29
C GLN A 156 22.15 -12.48 -16.18
N ALA A 157 22.52 -11.38 -15.55
CA ALA A 157 23.09 -10.24 -16.21
C ALA A 157 24.60 -10.17 -15.93
N TYR A 158 25.41 -9.67 -16.87
CA TYR A 158 26.87 -9.68 -16.72
C TYR A 158 27.40 -8.31 -16.35
N GLN A 159 28.26 -8.29 -15.35
CA GLN A 159 29.06 -7.13 -15.01
C GLN A 159 30.42 -7.25 -15.71
N VAL A 160 30.75 -6.30 -16.60
CA VAL A 160 32.03 -6.29 -17.31
C VAL A 160 33.12 -5.61 -16.49
N ILE A 161 32.76 -4.66 -15.63
CA ILE A 161 33.67 -3.92 -14.76
C ILE A 161 33.18 -4.07 -13.30
N PRO A 162 34.00 -4.60 -12.37
CA PRO A 162 33.63 -4.72 -10.97
C PRO A 162 33.09 -3.40 -10.41
N GLY A 163 31.87 -3.41 -9.86
CA GLY A 163 31.19 -2.24 -9.30
C GLY A 163 30.26 -1.47 -10.25
N GLN A 164 30.29 -1.71 -11.57
CA GLN A 164 29.39 -1.05 -12.54
C GLN A 164 27.92 -1.51 -12.42
N LEU A 165 26.97 -0.60 -12.65
CA LEU A 165 25.55 -0.97 -12.75
C LEU A 165 25.34 -2.04 -13.84
N VAL A 166 24.72 -3.15 -13.47
CA VAL A 166 24.43 -4.24 -14.40
C VAL A 166 23.32 -3.80 -15.35
N ALA A 167 23.58 -3.85 -16.65
CA ALA A 167 22.61 -3.50 -17.68
C ALA A 167 22.21 -4.75 -18.47
N THR A 168 20.91 -4.95 -18.66
CA THR A 168 20.35 -6.05 -19.45
C THR A 168 19.76 -5.53 -20.77
N PRO A 169 19.70 -6.35 -21.83
CA PRO A 169 18.83 -6.07 -22.96
C PRO A 169 17.37 -6.08 -22.49
N ASN A 170 16.46 -5.49 -23.27
CA ASN A 170 15.03 -5.64 -22.99
C ASN A 170 14.61 -7.07 -23.35
N PHE A 171 14.31 -7.88 -22.34
CA PHE A 171 13.92 -9.28 -22.50
C PHE A 171 12.43 -9.55 -22.20
N GLY A 172 11.64 -8.51 -21.89
CA GLY A 172 10.23 -8.66 -21.52
C GLY A 172 10.03 -9.60 -20.32
N THR A 173 9.12 -10.57 -20.46
CA THR A 173 8.87 -11.62 -19.47
C THR A 173 9.41 -12.95 -19.97
N ILE A 174 10.21 -13.61 -19.14
CA ILE A 174 10.68 -14.98 -19.38
C ILE A 174 9.94 -15.90 -18.40
N SER A 175 9.30 -16.92 -18.94
CA SER A 175 8.65 -17.96 -18.14
C SER A 175 9.37 -19.28 -18.36
N PHE A 176 9.85 -19.88 -17.27
CA PHE A 176 10.26 -21.28 -17.28
C PHE A 176 9.02 -22.17 -17.14
N THR A 177 8.91 -23.14 -18.03
CA THR A 177 7.83 -24.13 -18.13
C THR A 177 8.43 -25.53 -18.12
N ALA A 178 7.61 -26.56 -17.95
CA ALA A 178 8.09 -27.95 -17.81
C ALA A 178 9.21 -28.10 -16.76
N VAL A 179 9.12 -27.28 -15.70
CA VAL A 179 10.08 -27.20 -14.60
C VAL A 179 9.97 -28.45 -13.74
N ARG A 180 11.08 -29.18 -13.57
CA ARG A 180 11.14 -30.35 -12.67
C ARG A 180 12.52 -30.46 -12.04
N ALA A 181 12.57 -30.84 -10.77
CA ALA A 181 13.79 -31.21 -10.07
C ALA A 181 13.55 -32.56 -9.37
N THR A 182 14.41 -33.53 -9.64
CA THR A 182 14.32 -34.89 -9.11
C THR A 182 15.50 -35.14 -8.19
N SER A 183 15.22 -35.67 -6.99
CA SER A 183 16.25 -36.03 -6.02
C SER A 183 16.98 -37.32 -6.38
N LYS A 184 18.06 -37.68 -5.68
CA LYS A 184 18.76 -38.96 -5.90
C LYS A 184 17.88 -40.16 -5.59
N ASN A 185 16.94 -40.01 -4.66
CA ASN A 185 15.93 -41.02 -4.35
C ASN A 185 14.79 -41.13 -5.39
N GLY A 186 14.86 -40.36 -6.50
CA GLY A 186 13.87 -40.41 -7.58
C GLY A 186 12.58 -39.63 -7.29
N VAL A 187 12.55 -38.83 -6.23
CA VAL A 187 11.37 -38.03 -5.86
C VAL A 187 11.39 -36.71 -6.61
N ASN A 188 10.29 -36.35 -7.25
CA ASN A 188 10.11 -35.02 -7.82
C ASN A 188 9.77 -34.02 -6.71
N VAL A 189 10.67 -33.08 -6.47
CA VAL A 189 10.50 -32.08 -5.41
C VAL A 189 9.51 -30.99 -5.88
N PRO A 190 8.47 -30.67 -5.09
CA PRO A 190 7.50 -29.65 -5.46
C PRO A 190 8.14 -28.26 -5.62
N ILE A 191 7.90 -27.62 -6.77
CA ILE A 191 8.43 -26.28 -7.08
C ILE A 191 7.84 -25.16 -6.21
N SER A 192 6.75 -25.43 -5.47
CA SER A 192 6.14 -24.45 -4.54
C SER A 192 7.07 -24.07 -3.38
N GLY A 193 8.13 -24.85 -3.12
CA GLY A 193 9.17 -24.53 -2.15
C GLY A 193 10.33 -23.70 -2.70
N ALA A 194 10.30 -23.30 -3.98
CA ALA A 194 11.40 -22.54 -4.58
C ALA A 194 11.42 -21.09 -4.07
N GLY A 195 12.59 -20.64 -3.61
CA GLY A 195 12.84 -19.23 -3.30
C GLY A 195 13.01 -18.42 -4.58
N ARG A 196 12.45 -17.22 -4.61
CA ARG A 196 12.56 -16.30 -5.75
C ARG A 196 13.79 -15.41 -5.58
N TYR A 197 14.52 -15.16 -6.65
CA TYR A 197 15.68 -14.26 -6.66
C TYR A 197 15.44 -13.13 -7.66
N GLU A 198 15.93 -11.93 -7.36
CA GLU A 198 15.80 -10.75 -8.22
C GLU A 198 17.17 -10.16 -8.56
N ILE A 199 17.35 -9.70 -9.81
CA ILE A 199 18.60 -9.09 -10.27
C ILE A 199 18.79 -7.73 -9.56
N GLN A 200 19.80 -7.63 -8.70
CA GLN A 200 20.22 -6.38 -8.08
C GLN A 200 21.49 -5.82 -8.73
N GLY A 201 21.48 -4.51 -9.04
CA GLY A 201 22.70 -3.77 -9.38
C GLY A 201 23.40 -3.25 -8.10
N THR A 202 24.72 -3.10 -8.14
CA THR A 202 25.59 -2.70 -6.99
C THR A 202 25.28 -1.32 -6.37
N SER A 203 24.33 -0.54 -6.91
CA SER A 203 23.91 0.77 -6.37
C SER A 203 22.64 0.71 -5.51
N GLY A 204 22.10 -0.49 -5.23
CA GLY A 204 20.79 -0.63 -4.59
C GLY A 204 19.62 -0.23 -5.51
N GLN A 205 19.89 0.10 -6.77
CA GLN A 205 18.87 0.32 -7.78
C GLN A 205 18.48 -1.01 -8.44
N HIS A 206 17.20 -1.27 -8.37
CA HIS A 206 16.56 -2.48 -8.87
C HIS A 206 16.42 -2.35 -10.39
N VAL A 207 16.78 -3.41 -11.14
CA VAL A 207 16.37 -3.52 -12.56
C VAL A 207 14.90 -3.89 -12.56
N ARG A 208 14.06 -2.89 -12.31
CA ARG A 208 12.62 -3.04 -12.32
C ARG A 208 12.18 -3.42 -13.73
N GLN A 209 11.51 -4.58 -13.84
CA GLN A 209 10.29 -4.70 -14.64
C GLN A 209 9.61 -3.34 -14.62
N VAL A 210 9.23 -2.79 -15.77
CA VAL A 210 8.27 -1.68 -15.76
C VAL A 210 6.99 -2.27 -15.21
N ASP A 211 6.89 -2.34 -13.87
CA ASP A 211 5.69 -2.57 -13.12
C ASP A 211 4.80 -1.44 -13.57
N LYS A 212 3.94 -1.74 -14.54
CA LYS A 212 2.99 -0.78 -15.03
C LYS A 212 1.96 -0.65 -13.93
N MET A 213 2.30 0.10 -12.88
CA MET A 213 1.38 0.53 -11.86
C MET A 213 0.33 1.38 -12.56
N ARG A 214 -0.86 0.82 -12.68
CA ARG A 214 -2.00 1.55 -13.22
C ARG A 214 -2.99 1.73 -12.09
N PHE A 215 -3.36 2.97 -11.87
CA PHE A 215 -4.49 3.33 -11.03
C PHE A 215 -5.35 4.28 -11.83
N LYS A 216 -6.64 4.00 -11.89
CA LYS A 216 -7.67 4.89 -12.41
C LYS A 216 -8.93 4.72 -11.58
N ALA A 217 -9.52 5.83 -11.14
CA ALA A 217 -10.81 5.82 -10.48
C ALA A 217 -11.70 6.99 -10.93
N SER A 218 -13.02 6.75 -10.99
CA SER A 218 -14.05 7.77 -11.15
C SER A 218 -14.58 8.17 -9.79
N ILE A 219 -14.63 9.46 -9.49
CA ILE A 219 -15.08 9.97 -8.18
C ILE A 219 -16.60 10.15 -8.25
N GLN A 220 -17.33 9.40 -7.40
CA GLN A 220 -18.78 9.49 -7.31
C GLN A 220 -19.20 10.71 -6.49
N ASN A 221 -18.69 10.83 -5.26
CA ASN A 221 -19.06 11.92 -4.34
C ASN A 221 -17.90 12.89 -4.10
N ILE A 222 -17.74 13.85 -5.02
CA ILE A 222 -16.66 14.85 -4.98
C ILE A 222 -16.73 15.68 -3.69
N THR A 223 -17.95 16.02 -3.23
CA THR A 223 -18.17 16.81 -2.02
C THR A 223 -17.67 16.07 -0.78
N THR A 224 -18.05 14.80 -0.60
CA THR A 224 -17.61 13.96 0.52
C THR A 224 -16.10 13.76 0.47
N PHE A 225 -15.52 13.47 -0.70
CA PHE A 225 -14.07 13.29 -0.83
C PHE A 225 -13.29 14.58 -0.53
N THR A 226 -13.82 15.73 -0.94
CA THR A 226 -13.23 17.04 -0.64
C THR A 226 -13.26 17.34 0.87
N LYS A 227 -14.39 17.07 1.54
CA LYS A 227 -14.55 17.26 2.98
C LYS A 227 -13.65 16.30 3.77
N LEU A 228 -13.52 15.05 3.33
CA LEU A 228 -12.64 14.05 3.92
C LEU A 228 -11.18 14.50 3.85
N THR A 229 -10.70 14.82 2.64
CA THR A 229 -9.32 15.29 2.43
C THR A 229 -9.05 16.56 3.25
N ALA A 230 -10.01 17.48 3.35
CA ALA A 230 -9.88 18.68 4.16
C ALA A 230 -9.76 18.35 5.66
N SER A 231 -10.52 17.37 6.13
CA SER A 231 -10.51 16.92 7.53
C SER A 231 -9.16 16.29 7.88
N LEU A 232 -8.66 15.40 7.03
CA LEU A 232 -7.33 14.79 7.18
C LEU A 232 -6.22 15.85 7.13
N ASN A 233 -6.32 16.84 6.24
CA ASN A 233 -5.33 17.93 6.13
C ASN A 233 -5.23 18.78 7.41
N SER A 234 -6.28 18.80 8.24
CA SER A 234 -6.25 19.48 9.54
C SER A 234 -5.51 18.69 10.64
N LEU A 235 -5.39 17.37 10.45
CA LEU A 235 -4.65 16.47 11.35
C LEU A 235 -3.17 16.38 10.94
N GLY A 236 -2.88 16.35 9.64
CA GLY A 236 -1.52 16.33 9.11
C GLY A 236 -1.45 16.65 7.62
N PRO A 237 -0.31 17.13 7.11
CA PRO A 237 -0.17 17.54 5.70
C PRO A 237 0.08 16.40 4.71
N LEU A 238 0.44 15.19 5.17
CA LEU A 238 0.80 14.03 4.35
C LEU A 238 -0.07 12.83 4.68
N ALA A 239 -0.42 12.06 3.64
CA ALA A 239 -1.22 10.85 3.69
C ALA A 239 -0.60 9.65 2.96
N TRP A 240 -0.11 8.62 3.64
CA TRP A 240 -0.23 7.24 3.19
C TRP A 240 -1.67 6.86 2.80
N VAL A 241 -1.82 6.43 1.56
CA VAL A 241 -3.03 5.91 0.93
C VAL A 241 -2.70 4.53 0.36
N LYS A 242 -3.45 3.51 0.77
CA LYS A 242 -3.41 2.18 0.17
C LYS A 242 -4.54 2.09 -0.86
N LEU A 243 -4.21 1.72 -2.08
CA LEU A 243 -5.15 1.53 -3.18
C LEU A 243 -5.26 0.02 -3.48
N SER A 244 -6.47 -0.50 -3.44
CA SER A 244 -6.86 -1.89 -3.76
C SER A 244 -8.17 -1.89 -4.55
N GLU A 245 -8.57 -3.05 -5.09
CA GLU A 245 -9.82 -3.20 -5.88
C GLU A 245 -11.09 -3.36 -5.01
N GLU A 246 -11.00 -3.14 -3.69
CA GLU A 246 -12.15 -3.19 -2.78
C GLU A 246 -13.12 -2.01 -3.05
N GLN A 247 -14.44 -2.27 -2.97
CA GLN A 247 -15.48 -1.28 -3.31
C GLN A 247 -15.57 -0.16 -2.27
N ASP A 248 -15.62 1.10 -2.75
CA ASP A 248 -15.73 2.33 -1.94
C ASP A 248 -16.96 3.16 -2.30
N SER A 249 -17.65 3.66 -1.27
CA SER A 249 -18.63 4.74 -1.35
C SER A 249 -18.16 6.02 -2.06
N ILE A 250 -16.85 6.27 -2.14
CA ILE A 250 -16.29 7.49 -2.76
C ILE A 250 -16.10 7.32 -4.28
N PHE A 251 -15.85 6.09 -4.75
CA PHE A 251 -15.45 5.82 -6.13
C PHE A 251 -16.48 4.93 -6.84
N GLU A 252 -16.96 5.38 -7.99
CA GLU A 252 -17.91 4.62 -8.81
C GLU A 252 -17.23 3.45 -9.54
N THR A 253 -16.05 3.74 -10.10
CA THR A 253 -15.23 2.73 -10.78
C THR A 253 -13.81 2.86 -10.28
N ILE A 254 -13.20 1.75 -9.90
CA ILE A 254 -11.80 1.67 -9.47
C ILE A 254 -11.10 0.57 -10.25
N SER A 255 -9.91 0.86 -10.76
CA SER A 255 -9.05 -0.12 -11.44
C SER A 255 -7.63 0.06 -10.93
N VAL A 256 -7.09 -1.01 -10.33
CA VAL A 256 -5.75 -1.05 -9.75
C VAL A 256 -4.99 -2.23 -10.35
N GLN A 257 -3.83 -1.97 -10.96
CA GLN A 257 -2.93 -3.00 -11.44
C GLN A 257 -1.55 -2.76 -10.86
N SER A 258 -1.04 -3.72 -10.09
CA SER A 258 0.24 -3.64 -9.41
C SER A 258 0.86 -5.01 -9.25
N ALA A 259 2.19 -5.11 -9.37
CA ALA A 259 2.93 -6.34 -9.13
C ALA A 259 2.96 -6.76 -7.65
N ALA A 260 2.51 -5.88 -6.74
CA ALA A 260 2.36 -6.16 -5.31
C ALA A 260 0.92 -6.57 -4.98
N ASN A 261 0.45 -7.71 -5.53
CA ASN A 261 -0.91 -8.24 -5.31
C ASN A 261 -2.03 -7.23 -5.59
N ASN A 262 -1.92 -6.44 -6.68
CA ASN A 262 -2.86 -5.35 -7.01
C ASN A 262 -3.05 -4.30 -5.89
N VAL A 263 -2.06 -4.16 -5.01
CA VAL A 263 -2.01 -3.09 -4.01
C VAL A 263 -0.98 -2.04 -4.42
N ILE A 264 -1.34 -0.76 -4.29
CA ILE A 264 -0.43 0.37 -4.48
C ILE A 264 -0.44 1.22 -3.22
N ASN A 265 0.73 1.42 -2.62
CA ASN A 265 0.90 2.31 -1.46
C ASN A 265 1.49 3.64 -1.93
N LEU A 266 0.79 4.74 -1.64
CA LEU A 266 1.18 6.09 -2.03
C LEU A 266 1.29 6.97 -0.79
N GLU A 267 2.29 7.83 -0.72
CA GLU A 267 2.29 9.01 0.14
C GLU A 267 1.86 10.23 -0.68
N VAL A 268 0.80 10.88 -0.20
CA VAL A 268 0.05 11.91 -0.90
C VAL A 268 0.05 13.20 -0.09
N PRO A 269 0.43 14.35 -0.68
CA PRO A 269 0.31 15.64 -0.03
C PRO A 269 -1.15 16.12 0.00
N LEU A 270 -1.76 16.07 1.18
CA LEU A 270 -3.18 16.38 1.40
C LEU A 270 -3.54 17.83 1.06
N THR A 271 -2.62 18.77 1.26
CA THR A 271 -2.85 20.18 0.91
C THR A 271 -3.02 20.37 -0.61
N SER A 272 -2.20 19.69 -1.41
CA SER A 272 -2.28 19.75 -2.87
C SER A 272 -3.50 18.99 -3.39
N LEU A 273 -3.79 17.82 -2.84
CA LEU A 273 -4.99 17.05 -3.18
C LEU A 273 -6.28 17.83 -2.84
N ASN A 274 -6.35 18.45 -1.65
CA ASN A 274 -7.54 19.21 -1.27
C ASN A 274 -7.77 20.43 -2.18
N ARG A 275 -6.69 21.13 -2.56
CA ARG A 275 -6.78 22.25 -3.50
C ARG A 275 -7.31 21.79 -4.86
N ALA A 276 -6.85 20.64 -5.35
CA ALA A 276 -7.33 20.08 -6.59
C ALA A 276 -8.81 19.66 -6.52
N LEU A 277 -9.21 18.96 -5.46
CA LEU A 277 -10.60 18.55 -5.26
C LEU A 277 -11.56 19.74 -5.11
N ARG A 278 -11.14 20.85 -4.48
CA ARG A 278 -11.96 22.07 -4.40
C ARG A 278 -12.34 22.64 -5.77
N SER A 279 -11.47 22.50 -6.77
CA SER A 279 -11.79 22.93 -8.14
C SER A 279 -12.74 21.99 -8.87
N ALA A 280 -12.95 20.78 -8.33
CA ALA A 280 -13.87 19.79 -8.88
C ALA A 280 -15.28 19.87 -8.29
N LEU A 281 -15.55 20.75 -7.31
CA LEU A 281 -16.83 20.78 -6.59
C LEU A 281 -18.04 21.02 -7.50
N ASN A 282 -17.87 21.80 -8.57
CA ASN A 282 -18.91 22.09 -9.56
C ASN A 282 -18.71 21.30 -10.86
N ALA A 283 -17.88 20.26 -10.84
CA ALA A 283 -17.60 19.44 -12.00
C ALA A 283 -18.76 18.50 -12.30
N THR A 284 -18.99 18.23 -13.58
CA THR A 284 -19.91 17.18 -14.02
C THR A 284 -19.32 15.79 -13.86
N SER A 285 -17.99 15.64 -14.03
CA SER A 285 -17.28 14.42 -13.70
C SER A 285 -15.85 14.68 -13.27
N ALA A 286 -15.30 13.78 -12.45
CA ALA A 286 -13.92 13.86 -12.00
C ALA A 286 -13.28 12.46 -11.97
N HIS A 287 -12.10 12.36 -12.58
CA HIS A 287 -11.33 11.13 -12.69
C HIS A 287 -9.95 11.33 -12.11
N ILE A 288 -9.49 10.37 -11.31
CA ILE A 288 -8.15 10.38 -10.73
C ILE A 288 -7.35 9.21 -11.29
N ARG A 289 -6.10 9.44 -11.69
CA ARG A 289 -5.23 8.40 -12.24
C ARG A 289 -3.77 8.59 -11.84
N LEU A 290 -3.05 7.49 -11.70
CA LEU A 290 -1.60 7.52 -11.51
C LEU A 290 -0.92 7.67 -12.88
N THR A 291 -0.08 8.69 -13.01
CA THR A 291 0.73 8.99 -14.20
C THR A 291 2.20 9.13 -13.83
N LYS A 292 3.05 9.16 -14.84
CA LYS A 292 4.49 9.33 -14.69
C LYS A 292 4.92 10.54 -15.54
N LYS A 293 5.51 11.55 -14.90
CA LYS A 293 6.00 12.77 -15.57
C LYS A 293 7.42 13.04 -15.14
N HIS A 294 8.34 13.22 -16.10
CA HIS A 294 9.78 13.39 -15.84
C HIS A 294 10.36 12.34 -14.85
N ASN A 295 9.94 11.08 -15.01
CA ASN A 295 10.30 9.96 -14.13
C ASN A 295 9.77 10.03 -12.68
N LEU A 296 8.93 11.01 -12.34
CA LEU A 296 8.26 11.13 -11.04
C LEU A 296 6.81 10.63 -11.11
N PRO A 297 6.32 9.91 -10.10
CA PRO A 297 4.93 9.50 -10.03
C PRO A 297 4.03 10.69 -9.65
N MET A 298 2.96 10.87 -10.42
CA MET A 298 2.00 11.96 -10.26
C MET A 298 0.59 11.39 -10.15
N LEU A 299 -0.21 11.94 -9.26
CA LEU A 299 -1.64 11.69 -9.19
C LEU A 299 -2.34 12.79 -10.00
N ALA A 300 -2.84 12.44 -11.18
CA ALA A 300 -3.52 13.35 -12.08
C ALA A 300 -5.03 13.30 -11.86
N LEU A 301 -5.61 14.41 -11.41
CA LEU A 301 -7.04 14.63 -11.30
C LEU A 301 -7.53 15.38 -12.55
N THR A 302 -8.29 14.69 -13.40
CA THR A 302 -8.97 15.29 -14.56
C THR A 302 -10.40 15.63 -14.16
N ILE A 303 -10.75 16.90 -14.33
CA ILE A 303 -12.01 17.51 -13.94
C ILE A 303 -12.70 17.96 -15.22
N VAL A 304 -13.95 17.57 -15.38
CA VAL A 304 -14.78 17.97 -16.50
C VAL A 304 -15.90 18.84 -15.98
N THR A 305 -16.07 20.02 -16.56
CA THR A 305 -17.15 20.95 -16.21
C THR A 305 -17.85 21.41 -17.47
N THR A 306 -19.16 21.19 -17.56
CA THR A 306 -19.98 21.80 -18.61
C THR A 306 -20.38 23.20 -18.19
N THR A 307 -19.90 24.23 -18.90
CA THR A 307 -20.36 25.60 -18.63
C THR A 307 -21.69 25.81 -19.34
N SER A 308 -22.78 25.92 -18.57
CA SER A 308 -23.99 26.57 -19.06
C SER A 308 -23.69 28.07 -19.22
N SER A 309 -23.79 28.58 -20.43
CA SER A 309 -23.54 29.99 -20.76
C SER A 309 -24.50 30.92 -20.00
N ASN A 310 -24.14 31.37 -18.80
CA ASN A 310 -24.70 32.58 -18.24
C ASN A 310 -23.89 33.76 -18.77
N THR A 311 -24.50 34.46 -19.70
CA THR A 311 -24.07 35.69 -20.36
C THR A 311 -23.70 36.78 -19.36
N TYR A 312 -22.43 37.13 -19.29
CA TYR A 312 -21.97 38.50 -19.04
C TYR A 312 -20.76 38.77 -19.93
N SER A 313 -21.03 38.91 -21.23
CA SER A 313 -20.14 39.64 -22.13
C SER A 313 -20.06 41.09 -21.65
N ALA A 314 -18.91 41.46 -21.10
CA ALA A 314 -18.56 42.84 -20.82
C ALA A 314 -18.41 43.59 -22.15
N PHE A 315 -19.45 44.31 -22.55
CA PHE A 315 -19.35 45.36 -23.56
C PHE A 315 -18.65 46.58 -22.94
N PRO A 316 -17.55 47.09 -23.49
CA PRO A 316 -17.12 48.44 -23.20
C PRO A 316 -17.97 49.40 -24.05
N THR A 317 -18.90 50.10 -23.42
CA THR A 317 -19.52 51.28 -24.02
C THR A 317 -18.49 52.38 -24.12
N ALA A 318 -18.00 52.63 -25.33
CA ALA A 318 -17.37 53.89 -25.69
C ALA A 318 -18.16 54.53 -26.83
N THR A 319 -18.83 55.63 -26.50
CA THR A 319 -19.50 56.56 -27.40
C THR A 319 -18.52 57.22 -28.38
N ALA A 320 -18.85 57.27 -29.68
CA ALA A 320 -18.85 58.50 -30.51
C ALA A 320 -18.93 58.19 -32.04
N ASN A 321 -19.92 58.82 -32.68
CA ASN A 321 -19.98 59.32 -34.07
C ASN A 321 -18.79 59.04 -35.02
N ASN A 322 -19.04 58.37 -36.15
CA ASN A 322 -19.21 59.01 -37.47
C ASN A 322 -19.25 57.96 -38.60
N ASP A 323 -20.00 58.35 -39.63
CA ASP A 323 -20.18 57.76 -40.96
C ASP A 323 -18.85 57.34 -41.65
N HIS A 324 -18.80 56.10 -42.14
CA HIS A 324 -18.34 55.70 -43.49
C HIS A 324 -18.15 54.18 -43.59
N GLY A 325 -18.61 53.64 -44.72
CA GLY A 325 -18.71 52.20 -44.98
C GLY A 325 -17.39 51.45 -45.06
N PHE A 326 -17.47 50.19 -44.64
CA PHE A 326 -16.66 49.09 -45.15
C PHE A 326 -17.41 47.78 -44.87
N ASP A 327 -18.05 47.22 -45.89
CA ASP A 327 -18.59 45.86 -45.86
C ASP A 327 -17.42 44.87 -45.76
N ALA A 328 -17.17 44.38 -44.56
CA ALA A 328 -16.40 43.16 -44.34
C ALA A 328 -17.33 42.15 -43.68
N ALA A 329 -17.79 41.19 -44.48
CA ALA A 329 -18.43 39.97 -44.02
C ALA A 329 -17.44 39.19 -43.14
N PHE A 330 -17.48 39.44 -41.83
CA PHE A 330 -16.92 38.55 -40.84
C PHE A 330 -17.95 37.46 -40.56
N ASP A 331 -17.68 36.27 -41.11
CA ASP A 331 -18.35 35.02 -40.74
C ASP A 331 -18.36 34.87 -39.22
N ASN A 332 -19.49 35.23 -38.61
CA ASN A 332 -19.78 34.97 -37.21
C ASN A 332 -20.31 33.53 -37.09
N ASP A 333 -19.45 32.56 -37.40
CA ASP A 333 -19.65 31.16 -36.98
C ASP A 333 -19.10 30.96 -35.56
N PHE A 334 -19.58 31.77 -34.62
CA PHE A 334 -19.39 31.51 -33.18
C PHE A 334 -20.58 30.70 -32.68
N GLY A 335 -20.60 29.42 -33.09
CA GLY A 335 -21.54 28.43 -32.61
C GLY A 335 -21.59 28.42 -31.07
N GLY A 336 -22.77 28.76 -30.54
CA GLY A 336 -23.14 28.62 -29.13
C GLY A 336 -23.28 27.15 -28.70
N GLY A 337 -22.22 26.37 -28.88
CA GLY A 337 -22.13 25.01 -28.37
C GLY A 337 -21.69 25.03 -26.91
N ASN A 338 -22.34 24.22 -26.06
CA ASN A 338 -21.89 23.89 -24.71
C ASN A 338 -20.37 23.62 -24.69
N ARG A 339 -19.57 24.58 -24.22
CA ARG A 339 -18.12 24.38 -24.12
C ARG A 339 -17.85 23.54 -22.87
N GLU A 340 -17.52 22.28 -23.07
CA GLU A 340 -16.96 21.42 -22.03
C GLU A 340 -15.53 21.89 -21.71
N THR A 341 -15.30 22.27 -20.45
CA THR A 341 -13.97 22.66 -19.97
C THR A 341 -13.34 21.50 -19.24
N ILE A 342 -12.18 21.03 -19.71
CA ILE A 342 -11.42 19.94 -19.10
C ILE A 342 -10.16 20.50 -18.43
N VAL A 343 -10.03 20.31 -17.12
CA VAL A 343 -8.87 20.74 -16.32
C VAL A 343 -8.17 19.51 -15.76
N THR A 344 -6.86 19.36 -15.98
CA THR A 344 -6.08 18.30 -15.34
C THR A 344 -5.08 18.90 -14.36
N GLN A 345 -5.16 18.48 -13.10
CA GLN A 345 -4.23 18.86 -12.05
C GLN A 345 -3.34 17.69 -11.66
N GLU A 346 -2.03 17.91 -11.69
CA GLU A 346 -1.04 16.89 -11.36
C GLU A 346 -0.48 17.13 -9.96
N ILE A 347 -0.58 16.12 -9.10
CA ILE A 347 -0.10 16.17 -7.72
C ILE A 347 1.09 15.21 -7.60
N PRO A 348 2.29 15.68 -7.24
CA PRO A 348 3.41 14.78 -7.02
C PRO A 348 3.14 13.88 -5.81
N VAL A 349 3.36 12.58 -5.98
CA VAL A 349 3.20 11.58 -4.93
C VAL A 349 4.48 10.76 -4.78
N ARG A 350 4.61 10.00 -3.70
CA ARG A 350 5.72 9.07 -3.51
C ARG A 350 5.17 7.65 -3.39
N VAL A 351 5.66 6.73 -4.21
CA VAL A 351 5.28 5.31 -4.12
C VAL A 351 6.07 4.68 -2.98
N LEU A 352 5.38 3.99 -2.07
CA LEU A 352 5.97 3.30 -0.93
C LEU A 352 6.10 1.80 -1.22
N ALA A 353 7.22 1.21 -0.83
CA ALA A 353 7.43 -0.23 -0.94
C ALA A 353 6.58 -0.97 0.11
N PRO A 354 6.10 -2.20 -0.19
CA PRO A 354 5.34 -3.01 0.78
C PRO A 354 6.03 -3.16 2.13
N ASP A 355 7.34 -3.39 2.16
CA ASP A 355 8.11 -3.55 3.41
C ASP A 355 8.12 -2.28 4.27
N THR A 356 8.08 -1.11 3.62
CA THR A 356 8.00 0.18 4.33
C THR A 356 6.65 0.37 5.01
N VAL A 357 5.58 -0.28 4.53
CA VAL A 357 4.25 -0.14 5.12
C VAL A 357 3.83 -1.35 5.94
N ALA A 358 4.58 -2.46 5.91
CA ALA A 358 4.26 -3.69 6.62
C ALA A 358 4.14 -3.51 8.15
N HIS A 359 4.85 -2.54 8.71
CA HIS A 359 4.79 -2.19 10.13
C HIS A 359 3.73 -1.12 10.46
N LEU A 360 3.06 -0.55 9.45
CA LEU A 360 2.00 0.43 9.63
C LEU A 360 0.68 -0.32 9.80
N HIS A 361 0.35 -0.66 11.04
CA HIS A 361 -0.92 -1.27 11.39
C HIS A 361 -1.69 -0.38 12.38
N GLU A 362 -2.98 -0.67 12.53
CA GLU A 362 -3.82 0.01 13.52
C GLU A 362 -3.24 -0.19 14.94
N PRO A 363 -3.19 0.85 15.78
CA PRO A 363 -2.64 0.71 17.12
C PRO A 363 -3.45 -0.29 17.95
N ALA A 364 -2.77 -1.27 18.56
CA ALA A 364 -3.41 -2.13 19.54
C ALA A 364 -3.90 -1.29 20.72
N CYS A 365 -5.21 -1.33 20.96
CA CYS A 365 -5.86 -0.64 22.07
C CYS A 365 -6.62 -1.65 22.91
N ARG A 366 -6.75 -1.33 24.20
CA ARG A 366 -7.62 -2.07 25.11
C ARG A 366 -9.09 -1.86 24.76
N GLU A 367 -9.92 -2.72 25.30
CA GLU A 367 -11.38 -2.59 25.21
C GLU A 367 -11.87 -1.27 25.84
N PRO A 368 -12.83 -0.60 25.21
CA PRO A 368 -13.34 0.68 25.70
C PRO A 368 -14.25 0.51 26.92
N ASP A 369 -14.04 1.36 27.92
CA ASP A 369 -14.85 1.40 29.14
C ASP A 369 -16.22 2.03 28.89
N VAL A 370 -16.29 3.01 27.99
CA VAL A 370 -17.54 3.71 27.63
C VAL A 370 -17.59 3.95 26.13
N HIS A 371 -18.74 3.74 25.52
CA HIS A 371 -19.02 4.13 24.13
C HIS A 371 -20.27 5.00 24.09
N ILE A 372 -20.21 6.12 23.38
CA ILE A 372 -21.29 7.12 23.35
C ILE A 372 -21.39 7.78 21.97
N MET A 373 -22.60 8.06 21.52
CA MET A 373 -22.85 8.89 20.34
C MET A 373 -22.55 10.34 20.68
N LEU A 374 -21.63 10.97 19.96
CA LEU A 374 -21.32 12.37 20.18
C LEU A 374 -22.38 13.28 19.56
N PRO A 375 -22.69 14.44 20.19
CA PRO A 375 -23.43 15.50 19.55
C PRO A 375 -22.63 16.08 18.36
N PRO A 376 -23.24 16.94 17.51
CA PRO A 376 -22.57 17.46 16.32
C PRO A 376 -21.18 18.05 16.64
N LEU A 377 -20.13 17.49 16.05
CA LEU A 377 -18.75 17.82 16.42
C LEU A 377 -18.41 19.31 16.22
N MET A 378 -19.09 20.00 15.29
CA MET A 378 -18.91 21.44 15.10
C MET A 378 -19.40 22.27 16.29
N GLN A 379 -20.45 21.81 16.99
CA GLN A 379 -20.92 22.44 18.23
C GLN A 379 -19.92 22.19 19.35
N LEU A 380 -19.47 20.95 19.54
CA LEU A 380 -18.42 20.59 20.50
C LEU A 380 -17.13 21.38 20.24
N LYS A 381 -16.75 21.55 18.97
CA LYS A 381 -15.61 22.38 18.57
C LYS A 381 -15.78 23.82 19.03
N SER A 382 -16.93 24.43 18.78
CA SER A 382 -17.17 25.83 19.14
C SER A 382 -17.02 26.08 20.64
N ILE A 383 -17.49 25.14 21.48
CA ILE A 383 -17.42 25.22 22.94
C ILE A 383 -15.98 24.98 23.42
N SER A 384 -15.33 23.94 22.92
CA SER A 384 -13.94 23.59 23.30
C SER A 384 -12.91 24.64 22.86
N ASP A 385 -13.10 25.28 21.71
CA ASP A 385 -12.23 26.38 21.27
C ASP A 385 -12.34 27.58 22.23
N ARG A 386 -13.53 27.88 22.77
CA ARG A 386 -13.71 28.92 23.80
C ARG A 386 -13.02 28.56 25.12
N PHE A 387 -13.19 27.32 25.58
CA PHE A 387 -12.52 26.81 26.79
C PHE A 387 -11.00 26.95 26.68
N THR A 388 -10.47 26.53 25.53
CA THR A 388 -9.04 26.61 25.22
C THR A 388 -8.54 28.05 25.19
N LYS A 389 -9.29 28.97 24.56
CA LYS A 389 -8.93 30.40 24.53
C LYS A 389 -8.89 31.02 25.91
N LEU A 390 -9.89 30.74 26.76
CA LEU A 390 -9.95 31.26 28.13
C LEU A 390 -8.78 30.73 28.96
N ALA A 391 -8.48 29.43 28.88
CA ALA A 391 -7.35 28.84 29.60
C ALA A 391 -5.98 29.37 29.11
N LEU A 392 -5.85 29.68 27.82
CA LEU A 392 -4.64 30.29 27.27
C LEU A 392 -4.50 31.78 27.62
N ALA A 393 -5.61 32.50 27.81
CA ALA A 393 -5.58 33.91 28.23
C ALA A 393 -5.10 34.05 29.69
N ASP A 394 -5.52 33.14 30.56
CA ASP A 394 -5.08 33.07 31.96
C ASP A 394 -3.55 32.90 32.07
N ASN A 395 -3.00 31.99 31.26
CA ASN A 395 -1.56 31.69 31.21
C ASN A 395 -0.66 32.81 30.63
N LYS A 396 -1.22 33.89 30.07
CA LYS A 396 -0.41 35.04 29.60
C LYS A 396 0.01 35.98 30.73
N SER A 397 -0.60 35.86 31.91
CA SER A 397 -0.29 36.67 33.09
C SER A 397 0.94 36.18 33.87
N SER A 398 1.35 34.92 33.65
CA SER A 398 2.53 34.31 34.27
C SER A 398 3.71 34.26 33.28
N SER A 399 4.79 34.97 33.62
CA SER A 399 6.04 34.99 32.85
C SER A 399 6.67 33.59 32.84
N ALA A 400 6.50 32.82 31.76
CA ALA A 400 7.29 31.61 31.54
C ALA A 400 7.37 31.19 30.07
N THR A 401 8.62 31.05 29.62
CA THR A 401 9.18 30.54 28.36
C THR A 401 8.84 29.08 28.02
N THR A 402 7.75 28.51 28.57
CA THR A 402 7.30 27.14 28.29
C THR A 402 6.01 27.18 27.48
N THR A 403 5.91 26.40 26.40
CA THR A 403 4.70 26.30 25.58
C THR A 403 3.50 25.91 26.45
N ALA A 404 2.68 26.87 26.85
CA ALA A 404 1.50 26.63 27.68
C ALA A 404 0.58 25.63 26.99
N ARG A 405 0.38 24.47 27.63
CA ARG A 405 -0.50 23.40 27.16
C ARG A 405 -1.78 23.39 27.97
N THR A 406 -2.89 23.33 27.26
CA THR A 406 -4.20 23.22 27.89
C THR A 406 -4.48 21.77 28.22
N ARG A 407 -5.08 21.52 29.38
CA ARG A 407 -5.47 20.18 29.82
C ARG A 407 -6.99 20.09 29.78
N LEU A 408 -7.52 19.86 28.58
CA LEU A 408 -8.95 19.63 28.38
C LEU A 408 -9.26 18.19 28.82
N GLU A 409 -10.15 18.02 29.77
CA GLU A 409 -10.66 16.70 30.16
C GLU A 409 -11.98 16.45 29.44
N VAL A 410 -12.08 15.31 28.76
CA VAL A 410 -13.30 14.85 28.08
C VAL A 410 -13.68 13.53 28.73
N ALA A 411 -14.89 13.44 29.26
CA ALA A 411 -15.39 12.27 29.96
C ALA A 411 -16.78 11.88 29.46
N ALA A 412 -17.09 10.60 29.48
CA ALA A 412 -18.42 10.09 29.17
C ALA A 412 -18.82 8.98 30.14
N ASN A 413 -20.11 8.72 30.26
CA ASN A 413 -20.65 7.58 30.99
C ASN A 413 -21.53 6.69 30.10
N MET A 414 -21.98 5.56 30.65
CA MET A 414 -22.89 4.61 29.99
C MET A 414 -24.38 4.96 30.16
N HIS A 415 -24.69 6.20 30.55
CA HIS A 415 -26.05 6.71 30.76
C HIS A 415 -26.32 7.99 29.93
N GLY A 416 -25.70 8.08 28.76
CA GLY A 416 -25.96 9.17 27.81
C GLY A 416 -25.40 10.53 28.20
N CYS A 417 -24.41 10.59 29.11
CA CYS A 417 -23.80 11.84 29.51
C CYS A 417 -22.38 11.99 28.97
N LEU A 418 -22.10 13.16 28.39
CA LEU A 418 -20.77 13.62 28.00
C LEU A 418 -20.44 14.84 28.86
N LYS A 419 -19.20 14.91 29.35
CA LYS A 419 -18.69 16.03 30.14
C LYS A 419 -17.37 16.50 29.55
N MET A 420 -17.22 17.80 29.44
CA MET A 420 -15.97 18.43 29.02
C MET A 420 -15.61 19.50 30.02
N SER A 421 -14.38 19.47 30.53
CA SER A 421 -13.91 20.41 31.54
C SER A 421 -12.51 20.91 31.24
N ILE A 422 -12.24 22.14 31.65
CA ILE A 422 -10.90 22.70 31.66
C ILE A 422 -10.68 23.41 32.99
N ARG A 423 -9.51 23.20 33.57
CA ARG A 423 -9.10 23.83 34.83
C ARG A 423 -7.80 24.60 34.61
N SER A 424 -7.76 25.82 35.08
CA SER A 424 -6.57 26.67 35.21
C SER A 424 -6.46 27.19 36.66
N ASP A 425 -5.46 28.03 36.92
CA ASP A 425 -5.23 28.57 38.26
C ASP A 425 -6.33 29.57 38.66
N ALA A 426 -6.86 30.35 37.72
CA ALA A 426 -7.91 31.32 38.00
C ALA A 426 -9.34 30.79 37.80
N MET A 427 -9.55 29.72 37.04
CA MET A 427 -10.91 29.26 36.71
C MET A 427 -11.03 27.75 36.50
N SER A 428 -12.24 27.24 36.74
CA SER A 428 -12.66 25.88 36.39
C SER A 428 -13.97 25.97 35.63
N ILE A 429 -13.98 25.50 34.38
CA ILE A 429 -15.17 25.50 33.51
C ILE A 429 -15.51 24.06 33.15
N SER A 430 -16.78 23.70 33.28
CA SER A 430 -17.31 22.40 32.83
C SER A 430 -18.61 22.57 32.07
N SER A 431 -18.78 21.80 31.00
CA SER A 431 -20.06 21.62 30.30
C SER A 431 -20.43 20.15 30.30
N VAL A 432 -21.70 19.86 30.53
CA VAL A 432 -22.27 18.51 30.52
C VAL A 432 -23.40 18.48 29.49
N TRP A 433 -23.40 17.45 28.66
CA TRP A 433 -24.48 17.10 27.75
C TRP A 433 -25.12 15.82 28.28
N THR A 434 -26.44 15.79 28.35
CA THR A 434 -27.25 14.64 28.76
C THR A 434 -28.05 14.13 27.55
N ASP A 435 -28.78 13.03 27.75
CA ASP A 435 -29.72 12.48 26.76
C ASP A 435 -29.06 12.07 25.43
N LEU A 436 -27.78 11.68 25.49
CA LEU A 436 -27.08 11.06 24.38
C LEU A 436 -27.33 9.55 24.35
N ASN A 437 -27.11 8.93 23.20
CA ASN A 437 -27.30 7.49 23.04
C ASN A 437 -25.99 6.73 23.27
N ASN A 438 -26.04 5.60 23.99
CA ASN A 438 -24.94 4.64 24.07
C ASN A 438 -25.28 3.46 23.14
N PRO A 439 -24.53 3.23 22.05
CA PRO A 439 -24.81 2.10 21.14
C PRO A 439 -24.68 0.75 21.87
N GLU A 440 -25.38 -0.29 21.43
CA GLU A 440 -25.23 -1.63 22.00
C GLU A 440 -24.09 -2.39 21.33
N LEU A 441 -23.44 -3.28 22.09
CA LEU A 441 -22.38 -4.15 21.57
C LEU A 441 -23.02 -5.37 20.91
N ASP A 442 -22.52 -5.72 19.74
CA ASP A 442 -22.93 -6.92 19.01
C ASP A 442 -22.15 -8.15 19.52
N PRO A 443 -22.84 -9.21 20.01
CA PRO A 443 -22.20 -10.44 20.48
C PRO A 443 -21.26 -11.09 19.46
N GLY A 444 -21.55 -10.96 18.16
CA GLY A 444 -20.69 -11.52 17.11
C GLY A 444 -19.30 -10.87 17.01
N HIS A 445 -19.15 -9.67 17.57
CA HIS A 445 -17.93 -8.85 17.47
C HIS A 445 -17.15 -8.75 18.79
N VAL A 446 -17.65 -9.38 19.85
CA VAL A 446 -16.98 -9.42 21.16
C VAL A 446 -16.37 -10.81 21.38
N ALA A 447 -15.12 -10.85 21.83
CA ALA A 447 -14.46 -12.10 22.15
C ALA A 447 -15.21 -12.82 23.28
N GLY A 448 -15.67 -14.06 23.02
CA GLY A 448 -16.49 -14.81 23.97
C GLY A 448 -18.00 -14.59 23.84
N GLY A 449 -18.48 -13.88 22.81
CA GLY A 449 -19.91 -13.80 22.50
C GLY A 449 -20.73 -13.10 23.59
N GLU A 450 -21.87 -13.69 23.95
CA GLU A 450 -22.76 -13.16 25.00
C GLU A 450 -22.08 -13.13 26.38
N ASP A 451 -21.31 -14.17 26.73
CA ASP A 451 -20.56 -14.22 27.99
C ASP A 451 -19.46 -13.14 28.05
N GLY A 452 -18.81 -12.88 26.91
CA GLY A 452 -17.83 -11.81 26.77
C GLY A 452 -18.44 -10.41 26.98
N ILE A 453 -19.69 -10.19 26.54
CA ILE A 453 -20.40 -8.93 26.79
C ILE A 453 -20.71 -8.73 28.27
N ALA A 454 -21.07 -9.82 28.98
CA ALA A 454 -21.37 -9.73 30.41
C ALA A 454 -20.15 -9.28 31.22
N GLU A 455 -18.94 -9.73 30.84
CA GLU A 455 -17.69 -9.34 31.48
C GLU A 455 -17.07 -8.04 30.95
N HIS A 456 -17.59 -7.51 29.82
CA HIS A 456 -17.02 -6.36 29.13
C HIS A 456 -17.00 -5.09 30.02
N PRO A 457 -15.93 -4.26 29.97
CA PRO A 457 -15.80 -3.05 30.78
C PRO A 457 -17.00 -2.11 30.72
N SER A 458 -17.63 -1.96 29.55
CA SER A 458 -18.83 -1.12 29.39
C SER A 458 -20.04 -1.62 30.15
N THR A 459 -20.21 -2.93 30.31
CA THR A 459 -21.33 -3.51 31.06
C THR A 459 -21.17 -3.24 32.55
N ARG A 460 -19.93 -3.26 33.05
CA ARG A 460 -19.61 -2.82 34.42
C ARG A 460 -19.85 -1.33 34.60
N MET A 461 -19.48 -0.51 33.63
CA MET A 461 -19.73 0.93 33.66
C MET A 461 -21.22 1.29 33.53
N LYS A 462 -22.07 0.43 32.96
CA LYS A 462 -23.55 0.58 32.99
C LYS A 462 -24.15 0.40 34.39
N GLN A 463 -23.46 -0.30 35.29
CA GLN A 463 -23.90 -0.49 36.67
C GLN A 463 -23.52 0.71 37.57
N LEU A 464 -22.68 1.61 37.06
CA LEU A 464 -22.11 2.75 37.79
C LEU A 464 -22.55 4.07 37.13
N GLY A 465 -22.89 5.07 37.95
CA GLY A 465 -23.24 6.40 37.47
C GLY A 465 -24.76 6.64 37.38
N SER A 466 -25.13 7.73 36.71
CA SER A 466 -26.51 8.20 36.62
C SER A 466 -26.77 8.96 35.32
N ALA A 467 -28.04 8.96 34.88
CA ALA A 467 -28.48 9.64 33.65
C ALA A 467 -28.56 11.18 33.79
N ASP A 468 -28.58 11.70 35.02
CA ASP A 468 -28.56 13.13 35.28
C ASP A 468 -27.13 13.73 35.24
N GLY A 469 -26.11 12.88 35.07
CA GLY A 469 -24.71 13.28 34.99
C GLY A 469 -24.14 13.88 36.28
N ARG A 470 -24.83 13.71 37.43
CA ARG A 470 -24.41 14.26 38.73
C ARG A 470 -23.61 13.28 39.59
N SER A 471 -23.67 11.99 39.29
CA SER A 471 -22.86 10.99 39.99
C SER A 471 -21.37 11.21 39.75
N ASP A 472 -20.57 11.00 40.80
CA ASP A 472 -19.09 11.03 40.74
C ASP A 472 -18.50 9.73 40.16
N GLU A 473 -19.32 8.67 40.04
CA GLU A 473 -18.92 7.35 39.55
C GLU A 473 -19.41 7.08 38.11
N GLY A 474 -18.85 6.06 37.46
CA GLY A 474 -19.28 5.64 36.11
C GLY A 474 -18.72 6.48 34.94
N TRP A 475 -17.74 7.34 35.19
CA TRP A 475 -17.13 8.19 34.16
C TRP A 475 -15.81 7.62 33.61
N ALA A 476 -15.75 7.41 32.30
CA ALA A 476 -14.49 7.20 31.59
C ALA A 476 -13.97 8.54 31.07
N MET A 477 -12.74 8.93 31.44
CA MET A 477 -12.19 10.25 31.11
C MET A 477 -10.85 10.17 30.40
N VAL A 478 -10.62 11.06 29.45
CA VAL A 478 -9.37 11.22 28.71
C VAL A 478 -8.96 12.68 28.72
N ARG A 479 -7.64 12.93 28.76
CA ARG A 479 -7.05 14.27 28.77
C ARG A 479 -6.40 14.59 27.46
N ILE A 480 -6.77 15.73 26.87
CA ILE A 480 -6.44 16.12 25.51
C ILE A 480 -5.93 17.57 25.51
N ASP A 481 -4.94 17.90 24.68
CA ASP A 481 -4.59 19.32 24.44
C ASP A 481 -5.71 19.98 23.64
N GLY A 482 -6.18 21.14 24.09
CA GLY A 482 -7.33 21.81 23.49
C GLY A 482 -7.13 22.19 22.02
N ARG A 483 -5.89 22.47 21.59
CA ARG A 483 -5.59 22.74 20.16
C ARG A 483 -5.69 21.48 19.32
N ASP A 484 -5.22 20.36 19.84
CA ASP A 484 -5.31 19.07 19.15
C ASP A 484 -6.77 18.58 19.10
N TRP A 485 -7.52 18.73 20.19
CA TRP A 485 -8.97 18.49 20.21
C TRP A 485 -9.70 19.32 19.15
N GLY A 486 -9.37 20.60 19.02
CA GLY A 486 -9.93 21.48 18.00
C GLY A 486 -9.68 21.01 16.57
N LYS A 487 -8.53 20.35 16.30
CA LYS A 487 -8.24 19.72 14.99
C LYS A 487 -9.06 18.45 14.80
N VAL A 488 -9.13 17.58 15.81
CA VAL A 488 -9.93 16.34 15.78
C VAL A 488 -11.41 16.65 15.52
N MET A 489 -11.99 17.60 16.25
CA MET A 489 -13.38 18.01 16.05
C MET A 489 -13.65 18.66 14.70
N SER A 490 -12.60 19.15 14.02
CA SER A 490 -12.76 19.72 12.68
C SER A 490 -13.20 18.69 11.64
N VAL A 491 -13.09 17.39 11.94
CA VAL A 491 -13.61 16.27 11.14
C VAL A 491 -15.15 16.30 11.06
N GLY A 492 -15.82 17.01 11.98
CA GLY A 492 -17.26 17.26 11.97
C GLY A 492 -17.83 17.85 10.68
N ARG A 493 -16.98 18.45 9.83
CA ARG A 493 -17.35 18.94 8.50
C ARG A 493 -17.80 17.84 7.53
N LEU A 494 -17.51 16.57 7.83
CA LEU A 494 -18.05 15.40 7.13
C LEU A 494 -19.57 15.24 7.32
N GLY A 495 -20.09 15.65 8.48
CA GLY A 495 -21.53 15.70 8.76
C GLY A 495 -22.20 14.37 9.11
N GLY A 496 -21.46 13.27 9.20
CA GLY A 496 -22.02 11.97 9.60
C GLY A 496 -22.03 11.73 11.11
N ARG A 497 -22.59 10.60 11.51
CA ARG A 497 -22.72 10.18 12.92
C ARG A 497 -21.36 9.78 13.50
N VAL A 498 -21.16 10.01 14.80
CA VAL A 498 -19.87 9.77 15.45
C VAL A 498 -20.05 8.98 16.74
N ILE A 499 -19.38 7.84 16.83
CA ILE A 499 -19.27 7.06 18.06
C ILE A 499 -17.91 7.37 18.69
N ALA A 500 -17.90 7.73 19.96
CA ALA A 500 -16.70 7.91 20.76
C ALA A 500 -16.54 6.76 21.76
N CYS A 501 -15.42 6.06 21.71
CA CYS A 501 -15.06 5.00 22.62
C CYS A 501 -13.93 5.47 23.54
N PHE A 502 -14.24 5.58 24.82
CA PHE A 502 -13.35 6.05 25.88
C PHE A 502 -12.68 4.86 26.56
N CYS A 503 -11.35 4.84 26.50
CA CYS A 503 -10.51 4.06 27.37
C CYS A 503 -10.03 4.97 28.50
N HIS A 504 -10.70 4.91 29.66
CA HIS A 504 -10.41 5.69 30.87
C HIS A 504 -8.90 5.87 31.13
N GLU A 505 -8.44 7.12 31.10
CA GLU A 505 -7.06 7.59 31.28
C GLU A 505 -6.03 7.14 30.24
N HIS A 506 -6.44 6.45 29.17
CA HIS A 506 -5.54 5.82 28.21
C HIS A 506 -5.69 6.37 26.79
N ALA A 507 -6.88 6.22 26.22
CA ALA A 507 -7.13 6.53 24.82
C ALA A 507 -8.57 6.92 24.55
N LEU A 508 -8.77 7.65 23.46
CA LEU A 508 -10.07 7.96 22.89
C LEU A 508 -10.06 7.53 21.42
N ILE A 509 -11.07 6.78 21.02
CA ILE A 509 -11.26 6.29 19.65
C ILE A 509 -12.53 6.95 19.13
N LEU A 510 -12.48 7.58 17.95
CA LEU A 510 -13.65 8.15 17.31
C LEU A 510 -13.91 7.42 16.00
N TYR A 511 -15.09 6.82 15.87
CA TYR A 511 -15.60 6.26 14.62
C TYR A 511 -16.53 7.29 13.97
N VAL A 512 -16.04 7.92 12.91
CA VAL A 512 -16.81 8.91 12.14
C VAL A 512 -17.34 8.23 10.90
N TYR A 513 -18.64 7.94 10.90
CA TYR A 513 -19.31 7.35 9.75
C TYR A 513 -19.52 8.41 8.68
N LEU A 514 -19.20 8.08 7.45
CA LEU A 514 -19.42 8.95 6.30
C LEU A 514 -20.90 8.84 5.89
N PRO A 515 -21.56 9.97 5.56
CA PRO A 515 -22.91 9.91 5.01
C PRO A 515 -22.86 9.21 3.65
N ASN A 516 -23.65 8.14 3.51
CA ASN A 516 -23.85 7.42 2.26
C ASN A 516 -25.33 7.51 1.86
N ASP A 517 -25.62 7.76 0.59
CA ASP A 517 -26.98 7.89 0.07
C ASP A 517 -27.67 6.51 -0.04
N ASN A 518 -26.89 5.42 -0.06
CA ASN A 518 -27.39 4.07 -0.34
C ASN A 518 -27.61 3.18 0.89
N GLY A 519 -27.25 3.62 2.10
CA GLY A 519 -27.56 2.94 3.38
C GLY A 519 -26.93 1.56 3.63
N GLU A 520 -26.33 0.90 2.64
CA GLU A 520 -25.85 -0.49 2.73
C GLU A 520 -24.35 -0.63 3.04
N ASP A 521 -23.51 0.34 2.64
CA ASP A 521 -22.07 0.34 2.91
C ASP A 521 -21.67 1.57 3.73
N GLU A 522 -21.31 1.35 4.99
CA GLU A 522 -20.91 2.42 5.89
C GLU A 522 -19.39 2.59 5.94
N SER A 523 -18.86 3.51 5.14
CA SER A 523 -17.46 3.91 5.24
C SER A 523 -17.20 4.65 6.54
N VAL A 524 -16.15 4.23 7.27
CA VAL A 524 -15.80 4.77 8.59
C VAL A 524 -14.40 5.37 8.60
N LEU A 525 -14.27 6.56 9.20
CA LEU A 525 -13.00 7.16 9.55
C LEU A 525 -12.73 6.95 11.04
N THR A 526 -11.73 6.14 11.36
CA THR A 526 -11.31 5.88 12.74
C THR A 526 -10.18 6.82 13.15
N LEU A 527 -10.37 7.55 14.25
CA LEU A 527 -9.35 8.44 14.82
C LEU A 527 -8.91 7.95 16.20
N TRP A 528 -7.60 7.84 16.36
CA TRP A 528 -6.98 7.37 17.59
C TRP A 528 -6.30 8.52 18.32
N TYR A 529 -6.71 8.79 19.55
CA TYR A 529 -6.02 9.70 20.46
C TYR A 529 -5.48 8.92 21.66
N ARG A 530 -4.15 8.89 21.86
CA ARG A 530 -3.52 8.18 22.97
C ARG A 530 -2.73 9.11 23.88
N LYS A 531 -2.89 8.96 25.19
CA LYS A 531 -2.02 9.58 26.20
C LYS A 531 -0.63 8.90 26.14
N ARG A 532 0.44 9.65 25.87
CA ARG A 532 1.81 9.08 25.97
C ARG A 532 2.12 8.74 27.43
N LYS A 533 2.70 7.56 27.70
CA LYS A 533 3.42 7.29 28.96
C LYS A 533 4.62 8.25 29.02
N GLY A 534 4.66 9.13 30.02
CA GLY A 534 5.80 9.98 30.30
C GLY A 534 6.07 9.99 31.79
N GLY A 535 7.28 9.58 32.19
CA GLY A 535 7.83 9.91 33.51
C GLY A 535 7.98 11.42 33.70
N PRO A 536 8.33 11.88 34.91
CA PRO A 536 8.22 13.27 35.30
C PRO A 536 9.17 14.13 34.46
N GLY A 537 8.62 15.14 33.77
CA GLY A 537 9.38 16.28 33.27
C GLY A 537 9.42 16.53 31.76
N HIS A 538 9.00 15.62 30.89
CA HIS A 538 9.00 15.88 29.43
C HIS A 538 7.68 15.45 28.78
N SER A 539 6.82 16.42 28.46
CA SER A 539 5.49 16.17 27.93
C SER A 539 5.42 16.29 26.39
N SER A 540 4.73 15.31 25.79
CA SER A 540 3.81 15.30 24.63
C SER A 540 3.86 16.37 23.52
N ARG A 541 4.57 16.08 22.42
CA ARG A 541 4.01 16.37 21.09
C ARG A 541 3.02 15.25 20.73
N PRO A 542 1.98 15.47 19.91
CA PRO A 542 1.40 14.36 19.15
C PRO A 542 2.58 13.62 18.50
N ILE A 543 2.63 12.30 18.56
CA ILE A 543 3.53 11.60 17.63
C ILE A 543 2.82 11.80 16.28
N PRO A 544 3.37 12.52 15.29
CA PRO A 544 3.38 11.90 13.99
C PRO A 544 4.32 10.72 14.18
N SER A 545 3.80 9.53 14.47
CA SER A 545 4.49 8.38 13.92
C SER A 545 4.62 8.72 12.43
N HIS A 546 5.83 8.64 11.88
CA HIS A 546 6.02 8.80 10.43
C HIS A 546 4.84 8.14 9.72
N PRO A 547 4.19 8.89 8.83
CA PRO A 547 2.74 9.04 8.75
C PRO A 547 2.03 7.68 8.92
N VAL A 548 1.68 7.32 10.15
CA VAL A 548 0.64 6.30 10.38
C VAL A 548 -0.65 7.07 10.22
N LEU A 549 -1.07 7.21 8.97
CA LEU A 549 -2.49 7.40 8.75
C LEU A 549 -3.15 6.09 9.03
N GLY A 550 -4.36 6.21 9.58
CA GLY A 550 -5.31 5.13 9.51
C GLY A 550 -5.33 4.58 8.08
N PRO A 551 -5.58 3.28 7.95
CA PRO A 551 -5.66 2.65 6.65
C PRO A 551 -6.65 3.43 5.79
N PHE A 552 -6.24 3.92 4.63
CA PHE A 552 -7.13 3.82 3.47
C PHE A 552 -7.24 2.33 3.16
N THR A 553 -7.97 1.61 3.99
CA THR A 553 -8.64 0.38 3.59
C THR A 553 -10.07 0.84 3.54
N ILE A 554 -10.56 1.06 2.33
CA ILE A 554 -11.99 0.99 2.11
C ILE A 554 -12.28 -0.50 2.12
N GLY A 555 -12.29 -1.05 3.34
CA GLY A 555 -12.76 -2.39 3.59
C GLY A 555 -14.24 -2.24 3.83
N THR A 556 -15.04 -2.48 2.80
CA THR A 556 -16.38 -3.00 3.04
C THR A 556 -16.18 -4.34 3.73
N GLN A 557 -16.39 -4.37 5.04
CA GLN A 557 -16.53 -5.63 5.74
C GLN A 557 -17.87 -6.21 5.28
N LYS A 558 -17.82 -7.00 4.20
CA LYS A 558 -18.98 -7.77 3.74
C LYS A 558 -19.32 -8.77 4.84
N ARG A 559 -20.52 -8.61 5.42
CA ARG A 559 -21.14 -9.65 6.24
C ARG A 559 -21.25 -10.91 5.38
N GLU A 560 -20.54 -11.97 5.76
CA GLU A 560 -20.91 -13.34 5.38
C GLU A 560 -21.74 -13.98 6.49
#